data_AF-A0A7C4KQX0-F1
#
_entry.id   AF-A0A7C4KQX0-F1
#
_cell.length_a   1.000
_cell.length_b   1.000
_cell.length_c   1.000
_cell.angle_alpha   90.00
_cell.angle_beta   90.00
_cell.angle_gamma   90.00
#
_symmetry.space_group_name_H-M   'P 1'
#
loop_
_entity.id
_entity.type
_entity.pdbx_description
1 polymer ?
#
loop_
_entity_poly.entity_id
_entity_poly.type
_entity_poly.pdbx_seq_one_letter_code
_entity_poly.pdbx_strand_id
1 'polypeptide(L)'
;MTTPAPDQIEALHALYVRLTGFNLRLDMAREHTWFLWMRAGFTEADLHLVVYYLKDEIKNGRRNPGALKFSNLIANPDYFEEDLALARSAADRAARFHIQPTPPAPHKINPGQQDTKKISTIIAGLSQLKSILAGDTKKDQP
;
A
#
# COMPACT_ATOMS: atom_id res chain seq x y z
N MET A 1 27.70 -21.38 -10.00
CA MET A 1 27.11 -20.37 -9.09
C MET A 1 28.18 -19.34 -8.81
N THR A 2 27.99 -18.09 -9.21
CA THR A 2 28.98 -17.02 -9.01
C THR A 2 28.98 -16.63 -7.53
N THR A 3 30.16 -16.61 -6.91
CA THR A 3 30.32 -16.11 -5.54
C THR A 3 30.11 -14.60 -5.55
N PRO A 4 29.23 -14.02 -4.72
CA PRO A 4 29.03 -12.57 -4.69
C PRO A 4 30.31 -11.87 -4.25
N ALA A 5 30.65 -10.77 -4.95
CA ALA A 5 31.80 -9.97 -4.60
C ALA A 5 31.53 -9.19 -3.30
N PRO A 6 32.55 -8.90 -2.47
CA PRO A 6 32.40 -8.12 -1.23
C PRO A 6 31.64 -6.79 -1.45
N ASP A 7 31.95 -6.08 -2.53
CA ASP A 7 31.31 -4.81 -2.90
C ASP A 7 29.78 -4.93 -3.06
N GLN A 8 29.28 -6.10 -3.47
CA GLN A 8 27.83 -6.34 -3.61
C GLN A 8 27.15 -6.47 -2.25
N ILE A 9 27.81 -7.10 -1.27
CA ILE A 9 27.29 -7.24 0.09
C ILE A 9 27.22 -5.86 0.76
N GLU A 10 28.25 -5.03 0.59
CA GLU A 10 28.27 -3.66 1.09
C GLU A 10 27.14 -2.82 0.47
N ALA A 11 26.96 -2.91 -0.86
CA ALA A 11 25.89 -2.22 -1.56
C ALA A 11 24.49 -2.64 -1.09
N LEU A 12 24.24 -3.95 -0.95
CA LEU A 12 22.98 -4.48 -0.41
C LEU A 12 22.73 -4.03 1.03
N HIS A 13 23.76 -4.02 1.86
CA HIS A 13 23.63 -3.54 3.24
C HIS A 13 23.30 -2.04 3.28
N ALA A 14 24.01 -1.22 2.49
CA ALA A 14 23.73 0.21 2.39
C ALA A 14 22.31 0.47 1.86
N LEU A 15 21.84 -0.34 0.91
CA LEU A 15 20.47 -0.31 0.41
C LEU A 15 19.46 -0.61 1.52
N TYR A 16 19.67 -1.68 2.29
CA TYR A 16 18.82 -2.04 3.43
C TYR A 16 18.75 -0.91 4.47
N VAL A 17 19.90 -0.34 4.85
CA VAL A 17 19.99 0.79 5.79
C VAL A 17 19.19 1.99 5.26
N ARG A 18 19.38 2.35 3.99
CA ARG A 18 18.64 3.44 3.34
C ARG A 18 17.14 3.19 3.30
N LEU A 19 16.72 1.97 2.95
CA LEU A 19 15.31 1.62 2.82
C LEU A 19 14.61 1.55 4.17
N THR A 20 15.25 1.04 5.22
CA THR A 20 14.62 0.85 6.54
C THR A 20 14.80 2.04 7.47
N GLY A 21 15.86 2.84 7.28
CA GLY A 21 16.27 3.89 8.19
C GLY A 21 17.05 3.39 9.42
N PHE A 22 17.33 2.09 9.51
CA PHE A 22 18.13 1.56 10.62
C PHE A 22 19.61 1.78 10.38
N ASN A 23 20.29 2.35 11.37
CA ASN A 23 21.74 2.53 11.36
C ASN A 23 22.42 1.31 11.99
N LEU A 24 22.58 0.24 11.20
CA LEU A 24 23.30 -0.97 11.61
C LEU A 24 24.70 -0.99 11.00
N ARG A 25 25.67 -1.49 11.75
CA ARG A 25 27.03 -1.73 11.23
C ARG A 25 27.06 -3.02 10.42
N LEU A 26 27.78 -3.03 9.31
CA LEU A 26 28.16 -4.25 8.62
C LEU A 26 29.33 -4.91 9.38
N ASP A 27 29.09 -6.09 9.92
CA ASP A 27 30.12 -6.93 10.54
C ASP A 27 30.15 -8.28 9.82
N MET A 28 31.19 -9.09 10.08
CA MET A 28 31.39 -10.39 9.44
C MET A 28 30.16 -11.31 9.54
N ALA A 29 29.39 -11.23 10.64
CA ALA A 29 28.20 -12.04 10.81
C ALA A 29 27.10 -11.60 9.82
N ARG A 30 26.86 -10.29 9.70
CA ARG A 30 25.90 -9.74 8.73
C ARG A 30 26.36 -9.92 7.29
N GLU A 31 27.66 -9.84 7.01
CA GLU A 31 28.20 -10.16 5.69
C GLU A 31 27.89 -11.59 5.29
N HIS A 32 28.13 -12.54 6.20
CA HIS A 32 27.79 -13.94 5.97
C HIS A 32 26.28 -14.14 5.78
N THR A 33 25.45 -13.44 6.54
CA THR A 33 23.99 -13.47 6.33
C THR A 33 23.60 -12.97 4.94
N TRP A 34 24.15 -11.84 4.49
CA TRP A 34 23.92 -11.32 3.15
C TRP A 34 24.38 -12.29 2.06
N PHE A 35 25.55 -12.89 2.24
CA PHE A 35 26.06 -13.91 1.34
C PHE A 35 25.06 -15.06 1.17
N LEU A 36 24.51 -15.58 2.27
CA LEU A 36 23.51 -16.65 2.23
C LEU A 36 22.20 -16.20 1.56
N TRP A 37 21.75 -14.99 1.88
CA TRP A 37 20.56 -14.39 1.27
C TRP A 37 20.70 -14.24 -0.25
N MET A 38 21.86 -13.78 -0.74
CA MET A 38 22.15 -13.71 -2.17
C MET A 38 22.26 -15.10 -2.81
N ARG A 39 22.85 -16.07 -2.09
CA ARG A 39 22.98 -17.46 -2.56
C ARG A 39 21.62 -18.15 -2.68
N ALA A 40 20.62 -17.75 -1.90
CA ALA A 40 19.25 -18.19 -2.06
C ALA A 40 18.58 -17.66 -3.36
N GLY A 41 19.24 -16.74 -4.08
CA GLY A 41 18.80 -16.23 -5.38
C GLY A 41 17.99 -14.94 -5.31
N PHE A 42 17.89 -14.31 -4.14
CA PHE A 42 17.21 -13.02 -3.99
C PHE A 42 18.04 -11.86 -4.55
N THR A 43 17.33 -10.83 -5.03
CA THR A 43 17.93 -9.69 -5.73
C THR A 43 17.62 -8.35 -5.03
N GLU A 44 18.39 -7.31 -5.34
CA GLU A 44 18.10 -5.96 -4.85
C GLU A 44 16.67 -5.50 -5.16
N ALA A 45 16.11 -5.91 -6.32
CA ALA A 45 14.73 -5.61 -6.69
C ALA A 45 13.72 -6.28 -5.75
N ASP A 46 13.98 -7.53 -5.34
CA ASP A 46 13.17 -8.23 -4.35
C ASP A 46 13.22 -7.51 -2.99
N LEU A 47 14.40 -7.05 -2.56
CA LEU A 47 14.55 -6.29 -1.32
C LEU A 47 13.75 -4.98 -1.35
N HIS A 48 13.82 -4.24 -2.46
CA HIS A 48 13.02 -3.04 -2.68
C HIS A 48 11.52 -3.32 -2.54
N LEU A 49 11.04 -4.36 -3.25
CA LEU A 49 9.64 -4.73 -3.28
C LEU A 49 9.12 -5.12 -1.89
N VAL A 50 9.86 -5.98 -1.17
CA VAL A 50 9.47 -6.43 0.17
C VAL A 50 9.47 -5.29 1.17
N VAL A 51 10.50 -4.45 1.21
CA VAL A 51 10.55 -3.34 2.18
C VAL A 51 9.43 -2.33 1.92
N TYR A 52 9.12 -2.04 0.66
CA TYR A 52 8.01 -1.15 0.30
C TYR A 52 6.67 -1.73 0.75
N TYR A 53 6.43 -3.02 0.45
CA TYR A 53 5.22 -3.73 0.88
C TYR A 53 5.08 -3.73 2.41
N LEU A 54 6.12 -4.11 3.15
CA LEU A 54 6.09 -4.14 4.61
C LEU A 54 5.85 -2.76 5.22
N LYS A 55 6.42 -1.70 4.64
CA LYS A 55 6.15 -0.32 5.08
C LYS A 55 4.68 0.06 4.91
N ASP A 56 4.04 -0.33 3.81
CA ASP A 56 2.61 -0.10 3.61
C ASP A 56 1.77 -0.92 4.61
N GLU A 57 2.10 -2.19 4.83
CA GLU A 57 1.43 -3.04 5.82
C GLU A 57 1.57 -2.47 7.25
N ILE A 58 2.75 -1.95 7.60
CA ILE A 58 3.00 -1.29 8.90
C ILE A 58 2.18 -0.01 9.02
N LYS A 59 2.16 0.83 7.99
CA LYS A 59 1.36 2.07 7.96
C LYS A 59 -0.12 1.78 8.18
N ASN A 60 -0.61 0.67 7.64
CA ASN A 60 -2.00 0.24 7.77
C ASN A 60 -2.28 -0.64 9.01
N GLY A 61 -1.30 -0.82 9.91
CA GLY A 61 -1.46 -1.57 11.16
C GLY A 61 -1.58 -3.09 11.01
N ARG A 62 -1.31 -3.65 9.83
CA ARG A 62 -1.39 -5.10 9.54
C ARG A 62 -0.12 -5.86 9.92
N ARG A 63 1.01 -5.15 10.04
CA ARG A 63 2.30 -5.68 10.50
C ARG A 63 2.91 -4.76 11.55
N ASN A 64 3.78 -5.32 12.38
CA ASN A 64 4.53 -4.54 13.35
C ASN A 64 5.84 -3.99 12.74
N PRO A 65 6.38 -2.85 13.25
CA PRO A 65 7.65 -2.30 12.76
C PRO A 65 8.85 -3.25 12.86
N GLY A 66 8.77 -4.25 13.75
CA GLY A 66 9.78 -5.29 13.91
C GLY A 66 9.98 -6.18 12.68
N ALA A 67 9.03 -6.21 11.74
CA ALA A 67 9.16 -6.94 10.48
C ALA A 67 10.38 -6.45 9.65
N LEU A 68 10.77 -5.19 9.77
CA LEU A 68 11.91 -4.63 9.04
C LEU A 68 13.28 -4.93 9.69
N LYS A 69 13.31 -5.48 10.91
CA LYS A 69 14.57 -5.77 11.62
C LYS A 69 15.40 -6.76 10.83
N PHE A 70 16.71 -6.59 10.82
CA PHE A 70 17.64 -7.43 10.06
C PHE A 70 17.48 -8.92 10.38
N SER A 71 17.25 -9.27 11.65
CA SER A 71 17.01 -10.65 12.10
C SER A 71 15.75 -11.28 11.53
N ASN A 72 14.73 -10.47 11.21
CA ASN A 72 13.44 -10.94 10.73
C ASN A 72 13.39 -10.90 9.21
N LEU A 73 13.94 -9.85 8.61
CA LEU A 73 13.85 -9.61 7.17
C LEU A 73 14.97 -10.32 6.39
N ILE A 74 16.21 -10.32 6.90
CA ILE A 74 17.38 -10.78 6.13
C ILE A 74 17.94 -12.09 6.68
N ALA A 75 17.97 -12.25 8.01
CA ALA A 75 18.59 -13.41 8.63
C ALA A 75 17.82 -14.73 8.48
N ASN A 76 16.54 -14.66 8.10
CA ASN A 76 15.73 -15.84 7.80
C ASN A 76 15.25 -15.81 6.33
N PRO A 77 15.91 -16.55 5.42
CA PRO A 77 15.51 -16.63 4.02
C PRO A 77 14.06 -17.08 3.80
N ASP A 78 13.54 -18.00 4.61
CA ASP A 78 12.18 -18.51 4.47
C ASP A 78 11.14 -17.39 4.72
N TYR A 79 11.38 -16.56 5.74
CA TYR A 79 10.51 -15.41 6.02
C TYR A 79 10.57 -14.36 4.92
N PHE A 80 11.76 -14.13 4.36
CA PHE A 80 11.91 -13.22 3.23
C PHE A 80 11.16 -13.74 2.00
N GLU A 81 11.24 -15.04 1.70
CA GLU A 81 10.52 -15.66 0.59
C GLU A 81 9.00 -15.52 0.72
N GLU A 82 8.46 -15.76 1.92
CA GLU A 82 7.03 -15.58 2.21
C GLU A 82 6.59 -14.12 2.01
N ASP A 83 7.33 -13.16 2.56
CA ASP A 83 7.02 -11.74 2.38
C ASP A 83 7.19 -11.30 0.92
N LEU A 84 8.14 -11.86 0.18
CA LEU A 84 8.30 -11.62 -1.25
C LEU A 84 7.11 -12.14 -2.07
N ALA A 85 6.61 -13.34 -1.77
CA ALA A 85 5.42 -13.89 -2.42
C ALA A 85 4.19 -13.00 -2.16
N LEU A 86 4.02 -12.54 -0.92
CA LEU A 86 2.95 -11.60 -0.57
C LEU A 86 3.09 -10.27 -1.31
N ALA A 87 4.30 -9.70 -1.35
CA ALA A 87 4.58 -8.43 -2.01
C ALA A 87 4.34 -8.50 -3.53
N ARG A 88 4.78 -9.59 -4.18
CA ARG A 88 4.50 -9.85 -5.61
C ARG A 88 2.99 -9.97 -5.87
N SER A 89 2.28 -10.73 -5.03
CA SER A 89 0.82 -10.86 -5.15
C SER A 89 0.10 -9.53 -4.98
N ALA A 90 0.55 -8.67 -4.06
CA ALA A 90 0.00 -7.33 -3.87
C ALA A 90 0.26 -6.42 -5.08
N ALA A 91 1.47 -6.46 -5.65
CA ALA A 91 1.82 -5.71 -6.85
C ALA A 91 0.98 -6.15 -8.06
N ASP A 92 0.80 -7.46 -8.26
CA ASP A 92 -0.04 -8.01 -9.34
C ASP A 92 -1.50 -7.56 -9.20
N ARG A 93 -2.05 -7.57 -7.99
CA ARG A 93 -3.41 -7.04 -7.74
C ARG A 93 -3.49 -5.57 -8.10
N ALA A 94 -2.56 -4.75 -7.61
CA ALA A 94 -2.54 -3.31 -7.90
C ALA A 94 -2.46 -3.03 -9.41
N ALA A 95 -1.60 -3.76 -10.14
CA ALA A 95 -1.48 -3.63 -11.59
C ALA A 95 -2.79 -3.97 -12.32
N ARG A 96 -3.50 -5.02 -11.90
CA ARG A 96 -4.82 -5.39 -12.49
C ARG A 96 -5.88 -4.31 -12.28
N PHE A 97 -5.86 -3.59 -11.15
CA PHE A 97 -6.78 -2.49 -10.90
C PHE A 97 -6.39 -1.21 -11.65
N HIS A 98 -5.12 -1.03 -12.01
CA HIS A 98 -4.64 0.13 -12.77
C HIS A 98 -4.85 0.01 -14.30
N ILE A 99 -5.01 -1.20 -14.83
CA ILE A 99 -5.22 -1.47 -16.28
C ILE A 99 -6.72 -1.54 -16.65
N GLN A 100 -7.64 -1.04 -15.83
CA GLN A 100 -9.03 -0.83 -16.27
C GLN A 100 -9.30 0.66 -16.61
N PRO A 101 -8.95 1.14 -17.81
CA PRO A 101 -9.82 2.11 -18.47
C PRO A 101 -11.09 1.34 -18.84
N THR A 102 -12.20 1.64 -18.16
CA THR A 102 -13.52 1.32 -18.69
C THR A 102 -13.57 1.87 -20.11
N PRO A 103 -13.82 1.05 -21.15
CA PRO A 103 -14.18 1.60 -22.45
C PRO A 103 -15.40 2.50 -22.23
N PRO A 104 -15.42 3.76 -22.72
CA PRO A 104 -16.66 4.51 -22.72
C PRO A 104 -17.68 3.67 -23.49
N ALA A 105 -18.74 3.25 -22.80
CA ALA A 105 -19.86 2.60 -23.45
C ALA A 105 -20.26 3.48 -24.65
N PRO A 106 -20.33 2.94 -25.89
CA PRO A 106 -20.69 3.75 -27.04
C PRO A 106 -22.04 4.38 -26.76
N HIS A 107 -22.04 5.70 -26.56
CA HIS A 107 -23.25 6.50 -26.58
C HIS A 107 -23.84 6.31 -27.97
N LYS A 108 -24.87 5.48 -28.07
CA LYS A 108 -25.78 5.52 -29.22
C LYS A 108 -26.47 6.87 -29.15
N ILE A 109 -25.87 7.88 -29.77
CA ILE A 109 -26.56 9.09 -30.17
C ILE A 109 -27.67 8.59 -31.10
N ASN A 110 -28.90 8.66 -30.63
CA ASN A 110 -30.07 8.36 -31.45
C ASN A 110 -30.47 9.69 -32.11
N PRO A 111 -30.20 9.90 -33.42
CA PRO A 111 -30.60 11.14 -34.10
C PRO A 111 -32.08 11.03 -34.43
N GLY A 112 -32.94 11.38 -33.47
CA GLY A 112 -34.38 11.34 -33.73
C GLY A 112 -35.24 11.40 -32.48
N GLN A 113 -35.20 12.52 -31.76
CA GLN A 113 -36.40 13.04 -31.11
C GLN A 113 -36.19 14.50 -30.73
N GLN A 114 -36.65 15.38 -31.64
CA GLN A 114 -37.11 16.69 -31.24
C GLN A 114 -38.37 16.48 -30.42
N ASP A 115 -38.36 16.85 -29.15
CA ASP A 115 -39.58 17.25 -28.47
C ASP A 115 -39.27 18.38 -27.50
N THR A 116 -39.72 19.55 -27.93
CA THR A 116 -39.88 20.76 -27.15
C THR A 116 -40.79 20.46 -25.95
N LYS A 117 -40.38 20.86 -24.73
CA LYS A 117 -41.26 21.49 -23.71
C LYS A 117 -40.56 21.69 -22.36
N LYS A 118 -40.58 22.97 -21.96
CA LYS A 118 -40.83 23.51 -20.61
C LYS A 118 -39.66 23.65 -19.62
N ILE A 119 -39.26 24.91 -19.54
CA ILE A 119 -38.76 25.69 -18.40
C ILE A 119 -39.54 25.41 -17.09
N SER A 120 -38.82 25.54 -15.96
CA SER A 120 -39.21 25.53 -14.52
C SER A 120 -38.98 24.18 -13.83
N THR A 121 -38.28 24.03 -12.69
CA THR A 121 -38.36 24.80 -11.44
C THR A 121 -37.15 24.50 -10.53
N ILE A 122 -36.50 25.57 -10.07
CA ILE A 122 -35.94 25.89 -8.74
C ILE A 122 -35.79 24.74 -7.69
N ILE A 123 -34.55 24.64 -7.17
CA ILE A 123 -34.11 24.40 -5.76
C ILE A 123 -35.18 23.88 -4.78
N ALA A 124 -35.00 22.66 -4.25
CA ALA A 124 -35.34 22.32 -2.86
C ALA A 124 -34.95 20.86 -2.54
N GLY A 125 -33.96 20.64 -1.68
CA GLY A 125 -33.53 19.31 -1.28
C GLY A 125 -32.77 19.23 0.04
N LEU A 126 -33.03 20.15 0.98
CA LEU A 126 -32.49 20.10 2.34
C LEU A 126 -33.62 20.26 3.37
N SER A 127 -34.42 19.20 3.50
CA SER A 127 -35.38 19.06 4.60
C SER A 127 -35.20 17.71 5.27
N GLN A 128 -34.16 17.58 6.09
CA GLN A 128 -34.16 16.67 7.23
C GLN A 128 -33.04 17.08 8.19
N LEU A 129 -33.33 17.02 9.49
CA LEU A 129 -32.47 17.30 10.66
C LEU A 129 -32.60 18.67 11.34
N LYS A 130 -33.81 19.03 11.79
CA LYS A 130 -34.00 19.77 13.07
C LYS A 130 -35.29 19.34 13.77
N SER A 131 -35.33 18.10 14.25
CA SER A 131 -36.41 17.65 15.15
C SER A 131 -35.91 16.91 16.40
N ILE A 132 -34.67 17.18 16.83
CA ILE A 132 -34.12 16.66 18.09
C ILE A 132 -33.29 17.77 18.74
N LEU A 133 -33.96 18.79 19.29
CA LEU A 133 -33.58 19.60 20.46
C LEU A 133 -34.45 20.88 20.46
N ALA A 134 -34.99 21.25 21.63
CA ALA A 134 -35.83 22.41 21.90
C ALA A 134 -37.36 22.21 21.80
N GLY A 135 -37.85 21.13 22.41
CA GLY A 135 -39.09 21.20 23.18
C GLY A 135 -38.72 21.20 24.66
N ASP A 136 -38.91 22.33 25.35
CA ASP A 136 -39.31 22.39 26.77
C ASP A 136 -39.43 23.86 27.23
N THR A 137 -40.66 24.38 27.19
CA THR A 137 -41.08 25.55 27.98
C THR A 137 -42.55 25.38 28.37
N LYS A 138 -42.81 24.98 29.62
CA LYS A 138 -44.01 25.30 30.41
C LYS A 138 -43.54 25.46 31.86
N LYS A 139 -43.43 26.69 32.37
CA LYS A 139 -44.46 27.43 33.14
C LYS A 139 -44.87 26.70 34.43
N ASP A 140 -44.21 27.08 35.53
CA ASP A 140 -44.69 26.90 36.90
C ASP A 140 -44.92 28.27 37.55
N GLN A 141 -46.17 28.50 37.97
CA GLN A 141 -46.56 29.25 39.17
C GLN A 141 -48.04 28.98 39.42
N PRO A 142 -48.47 28.85 40.68
CA PRO A 142 -48.59 30.01 41.57
C PRO A 142 -47.65 30.03 42.77
#